data_AF-A0A2D8PEJ0-F1
#
_entry.id   AF-A0A2D8PEJ0-F1
#
_cell.length_a   1.000
_cell.length_b   1.000
_cell.length_c   1.000
_cell.angle_alpha   90.00
_cell.angle_beta   90.00
_cell.angle_gamma   90.00
#
_symmetry.space_group_name_H-M   'P 1'
#
loop_
_entity.id
_entity.type
_entity.pdbx_description
1 polymer ?
#
loop_
_entity_poly.entity_id
_entity_poly.type
_entity_poly.pdbx_seq_one_letter_code
_entity_poly.pdbx_strand_id
1 'polypeptide(L)'
;MSSNQLKPPANAQRISRRADLSPNRQGVWIQIENEGSEPTKALLSKSKRQVVDTLLRGPVYAASPVRISDIVHILKRDVGLDIETKMYPGDPDNGSMSYGVYFLRSKVTLLDKREVAA
;
A
#
# COMPACT_ATOMS: atom_id res chain seq x y z
N MET A 1 -9.44 0.74 -33.70
CA MET A 1 -8.71 -0.06 -32.70
C MET A 1 -9.06 0.49 -31.34
N SER A 2 -9.94 -0.17 -30.58
CA SER A 2 -10.41 0.35 -29.30
C SER A 2 -9.26 0.30 -28.30
N SER A 3 -8.75 1.48 -27.93
CA SER A 3 -7.82 1.68 -26.82
C SER A 3 -8.48 1.17 -25.56
N ASN A 4 -8.30 -0.10 -25.23
CA ASN A 4 -8.74 -0.65 -23.95
C ASN A 4 -7.82 -0.02 -22.89
N GLN A 5 -8.15 1.22 -22.50
CA GLN A 5 -7.38 1.97 -21.52
C GLN A 5 -7.28 1.09 -20.28
N LEU A 6 -6.07 0.62 -19.99
CA LEU A 6 -5.74 -0.01 -18.72
C LEU A 6 -6.15 1.00 -17.64
N LYS A 7 -7.26 0.72 -16.96
CA LYS A 7 -7.73 1.51 -15.83
C LYS A 7 -7.34 0.77 -14.56
N PRO A 8 -6.97 1.51 -13.50
CA PRO A 8 -6.83 0.90 -12.19
C PRO A 8 -8.17 0.31 -11.75
N PRO A 9 -8.16 -0.67 -10.84
CA PRO A 9 -9.40 -1.26 -10.34
C PRO A 9 -10.28 -0.20 -9.68
N ALA A 10 -11.60 -0.40 -9.74
CA ALA A 10 -12.57 0.59 -9.25
C ALA A 10 -12.44 0.92 -7.76
N ASN A 11 -11.87 0.00 -6.96
CA ASN A 11 -11.59 0.22 -5.54
C ASN A 11 -10.23 0.88 -5.26
N ALA A 12 -9.50 1.35 -6.28
CA ALA A 12 -8.27 2.09 -6.07
C ALA A 12 -8.56 3.41 -5.36
N GLN A 13 -7.88 3.63 -4.24
CA GLN A 13 -8.14 4.70 -3.30
C GLN A 13 -7.27 5.92 -3.59
N ARG A 14 -7.90 7.08 -3.74
CA ARG A 14 -7.21 8.36 -3.91
C ARG A 14 -7.09 9.06 -2.56
N ILE A 15 -5.87 9.17 -2.07
CA ILE A 15 -5.59 9.79 -0.76
C ILE A 15 -5.15 11.23 -1.01
N SER A 16 -5.99 12.19 -0.62
CA SER A 16 -5.74 13.62 -0.84
C SER A 16 -5.34 14.34 0.46
N ARG A 17 -5.63 13.75 1.62
CA ARG A 17 -5.26 14.28 2.94
C ARG A 17 -5.05 13.14 3.93
N ARG A 18 -4.39 13.44 5.06
CA ARG A 18 -4.07 12.42 6.08
C ARG A 18 -5.31 11.77 6.67
N ALA A 19 -6.44 12.49 6.71
CA ALA A 19 -7.70 11.98 7.20
C ALA A 19 -8.34 10.91 6.29
N ASP A 20 -7.89 10.78 5.03
CA ASP A 20 -8.40 9.74 4.12
C ASP A 20 -7.69 8.39 4.35
N LEU A 21 -6.55 8.38 5.05
CA LEU A 21 -5.87 7.15 5.46
C LEU A 21 -6.65 6.45 6.60
N SER A 22 -6.39 5.16 6.79
CA SER A 22 -6.84 4.47 8.01
C SER A 22 -6.49 5.28 9.28
N PRO A 23 -7.43 5.50 10.21
CA PRO A 23 -7.19 6.33 11.40
C PRO A 23 -6.29 5.64 12.43
N ASN A 24 -6.09 4.32 12.31
CA ASN A 24 -5.34 3.53 13.27
C ASN A 24 -3.84 3.86 13.19
N ARG A 25 -3.31 4.39 14.30
CA ARG A 25 -1.88 4.72 14.44
C ARG A 25 -1.17 3.90 15.51
N GLN A 26 -1.94 3.13 16.29
CA GLN A 26 -1.44 2.33 17.38
C GLN A 26 -0.48 1.24 16.87
N GLY A 27 0.53 0.95 17.68
CA GLY A 27 1.52 -0.07 17.38
C GLY A 27 0.90 -1.46 17.36
N VAL A 28 1.22 -2.26 16.34
CA VAL A 28 0.72 -3.63 16.19
C VAL A 28 1.72 -4.49 15.45
N TRP A 29 1.84 -5.73 15.90
CA TRP A 29 2.66 -6.72 15.23
C TRP A 29 1.89 -7.28 14.04
N ILE A 30 2.62 -7.47 12.96
CA ILE A 30 2.10 -8.14 11.77
C ILE A 30 2.98 -9.31 11.42
N GLN A 31 2.37 -10.33 10.84
CA GLN A 31 3.04 -11.38 10.11
C GLN A 31 2.93 -11.07 8.61
N ILE A 32 4.05 -11.20 7.91
CA ILE A 32 4.22 -10.94 6.49
C ILE A 32 4.57 -12.25 5.82
N GLU A 33 3.73 -12.64 4.88
CA GLU A 33 3.93 -13.81 4.02
C GLU A 33 4.15 -13.30 2.59
N ASN A 34 5.40 -13.38 2.14
CA ASN A 34 5.78 -13.08 0.76
C ASN A 34 5.89 -14.39 -0.04
N GLU A 35 5.61 -14.33 -1.33
CA GLU A 35 5.71 -15.50 -2.21
C GLU A 35 7.14 -16.05 -2.20
N GLY A 36 7.28 -17.35 -1.89
CA GLY A 36 8.58 -18.04 -1.87
C GLY A 36 9.52 -17.68 -0.72
N SER A 37 9.09 -16.88 0.26
CA SER A 37 9.90 -16.52 1.43
C SER A 37 9.30 -17.07 2.72
N GLU A 38 10.14 -17.28 3.74
CA GLU A 38 9.64 -17.62 5.07
C GLU A 38 8.83 -16.45 5.66
N PRO A 39 7.76 -16.74 6.42
CA PRO A 39 6.98 -15.70 7.10
C PRO A 39 7.86 -14.89 8.05
N THR A 40 7.72 -13.56 8.01
CA THR A 40 8.46 -12.66 8.90
C THR A 40 7.50 -11.85 9.78
N LYS A 41 7.94 -11.46 10.98
CA LYS A 41 7.16 -10.61 11.90
C LYS A 41 7.75 -9.20 11.93
N ALA A 42 6.89 -8.18 11.93
CA ALA A 42 7.32 -6.79 12.03
C ALA A 42 6.35 -5.94 12.86
N LEU A 43 6.88 -4.90 13.53
CA LEU A 43 6.07 -3.93 14.25
C LEU A 43 5.72 -2.73 13.36
N LEU A 44 4.42 -2.52 13.11
CA LEU A 44 3.93 -1.31 12.46
C LEU A 44 3.45 -0.31 13.51
N SER A 45 3.73 0.97 13.27
CA SER A 45 3.22 2.06 14.09
C SER A 45 3.09 3.36 13.27
N LYS A 46 2.33 4.33 13.80
CA LYS A 46 2.20 5.67 13.21
C LYS A 46 1.76 5.60 11.74
N SER A 47 2.41 6.35 10.85
CA SER A 47 2.07 6.42 9.43
C SER A 47 2.25 5.10 8.69
N LYS A 48 3.20 4.25 9.10
CA LYS A 48 3.39 2.91 8.51
C LYS A 48 2.14 2.05 8.71
N ARG A 49 1.58 2.06 9.92
CA ARG A 49 0.32 1.36 10.24
C ARG A 49 -0.83 1.88 9.37
N GLN A 50 -0.98 3.20 9.28
CA GLN A 50 -2.05 3.81 8.50
C GLN A 50 -1.98 3.41 7.02
N VAL A 51 -0.79 3.44 6.41
CA VAL A 51 -0.61 3.11 5.00
C VAL A 51 -0.86 1.62 4.73
N VAL A 52 -0.36 0.71 5.59
CA VAL A 52 -0.62 -0.73 5.44
C VAL A 52 -2.11 -1.05 5.59
N ASP A 53 -2.78 -0.49 6.60
CA ASP A 53 -4.23 -0.69 6.77
C ASP A 53 -5.03 -0.13 5.58
N THR A 54 -4.55 0.95 4.96
CA THR A 54 -5.18 1.52 3.76
C THR A 54 -4.96 0.60 2.56
N LEU A 55 -3.75 0.07 2.37
CA LEU A 55 -3.42 -0.89 1.31
C LEU A 55 -4.16 -2.23 1.46
N LEU A 56 -4.43 -2.66 2.70
CA LEU A 56 -5.25 -3.83 2.99
C LEU A 56 -6.71 -3.68 2.54
N ARG A 57 -7.23 -2.45 2.49
CA ARG A 57 -8.59 -2.17 1.98
C ARG A 57 -8.65 -2.15 0.46
N GLY A 58 -7.52 -1.88 -0.20
CA GLY A 58 -7.43 -1.86 -1.65
C GLY A 58 -6.22 -1.06 -2.16
N PRO A 59 -6.01 -1.05 -3.49
CA PRO A 59 -4.88 -0.36 -4.11
C PRO A 59 -4.92 1.15 -3.85
N VAL A 60 -3.77 1.81 -3.91
CA VAL A 60 -3.64 3.24 -3.58
C VAL A 60 -2.92 3.99 -4.69
N TYR A 61 -3.49 5.10 -5.17
CA TYR A 61 -2.81 5.96 -6.14
C TYR A 61 -1.51 6.54 -5.54
N ALA A 62 -0.41 6.41 -6.27
CA ALA A 62 0.90 6.90 -5.85
C ALA A 62 0.98 8.43 -5.83
N ALA A 63 0.26 9.08 -6.77
CA ALA A 63 0.11 10.52 -6.81
C ALA A 63 -0.75 10.97 -5.62
N SER A 64 -0.10 11.31 -4.51
CA SER A 64 -0.75 11.74 -3.28
C SER A 64 0.04 12.86 -2.61
N PRO A 65 -0.61 13.96 -2.18
CA PRO A 65 0.04 15.07 -1.48
C PRO A 65 0.53 14.70 -0.07
N VAL A 66 0.11 13.55 0.48
CA VAL A 66 0.56 13.10 1.81
C VAL A 66 1.81 12.20 1.77
N ARG A 67 2.52 12.18 0.64
CA ARG A 67 3.80 11.48 0.44
C ARG A 67 3.73 9.99 0.78
N ILE A 68 2.73 9.31 0.23
CA ILE A 68 2.57 7.86 0.40
C ILE A 68 3.79 7.10 -0.15
N SER A 69 4.40 7.61 -1.22
CA SER A 69 5.64 7.08 -1.80
C SER A 69 6.75 6.87 -0.78
N ASP A 70 6.99 7.85 0.09
CA ASP A 70 8.07 7.81 1.09
C ASP A 70 7.80 6.69 2.11
N ILE A 71 6.53 6.55 2.52
CA ILE A 71 6.13 5.50 3.46
C ILE A 71 6.18 4.13 2.79
N VAL A 72 5.73 4.00 1.54
CA VAL A 72 5.82 2.76 0.77
C VAL A 72 7.28 2.34 0.57
N HIS A 73 8.19 3.28 0.32
CA HIS A 73 9.61 2.98 0.22
C HIS A 73 10.16 2.39 1.54
N ILE A 74 9.82 3.00 2.68
CA ILE A 74 10.20 2.49 4.01
C ILE A 74 9.59 1.09 4.26
N LEU A 75 8.32 0.88 3.88
CA LEU A 75 7.65 -0.41 4.05
C LEU A 75 8.31 -1.52 3.23
N LYS A 76 8.76 -1.22 2.01
CA LYS A 76 9.51 -2.17 1.19
C LYS A 76 10.88 -2.47 1.79
N ARG A 77 11.64 -1.43 2.11
CA ARG A 77 13.05 -1.54 2.50
C ARG A 77 13.24 -2.08 3.92
N ASP A 78 12.51 -1.53 4.87
CA ASP A 78 12.78 -1.74 6.30
C ASP A 78 11.82 -2.76 6.93
N VAL A 79 10.62 -2.91 6.37
CA VAL A 79 9.61 -3.86 6.86
C VAL A 79 9.56 -5.14 6.01
N GLY A 80 10.03 -5.09 4.76
CA GLY A 80 10.05 -6.25 3.86
C GLY A 80 8.70 -6.55 3.20
N LEU A 81 7.79 -5.57 3.13
CA LEU A 81 6.54 -5.75 2.38
C LEU A 81 6.78 -5.70 0.88
N ASP A 82 6.25 -6.68 0.17
CA ASP A 82 6.11 -6.65 -1.27
C ASP A 82 4.89 -5.81 -1.67
N ILE A 83 5.18 -4.65 -2.25
CA ILE A 83 4.20 -3.70 -2.74
C ILE A 83 4.52 -3.45 -4.22
N GLU A 84 3.68 -3.93 -5.12
CA GLU A 84 3.84 -3.71 -6.55
C GLU A 84 3.41 -2.29 -6.93
N THR A 85 4.16 -1.65 -7.83
CA THR A 85 3.73 -0.39 -8.46
C THR A 85 3.35 -0.68 -9.90
N LYS A 86 2.06 -0.56 -10.25
CA LYS A 86 1.63 -0.64 -11.64
C LYS A 86 1.44 0.75 -12.22
N MET A 87 2.01 0.98 -13.39
CA MET A 87 1.86 2.23 -14.13
C MET A 87 0.64 2.14 -15.05
N TYR A 88 -0.19 3.17 -14.99
CA TYR A 88 -1.37 3.32 -15.83
C TYR A 88 -1.19 4.55 -16.73
N PRO A 89 -1.64 4.49 -17.98
CA PRO A 89 -1.58 5.64 -18.87
C PRO A 89 -2.48 6.76 -18.35
N GLY A 90 -1.97 7.99 -18.41
CA GLY A 90 -2.80 9.19 -18.28
C GLY A 90 -3.59 9.43 -19.56
N ASP A 91 -4.50 10.39 -19.51
CA ASP A 91 -5.22 10.86 -20.68
C ASP A 91 -4.36 11.86 -21.48
N PRO A 92 -3.91 11.52 -22.70
CA PRO A 92 -3.08 12.41 -23.50
C PRO A 92 -3.83 13.65 -23.97
N ASP A 93 -5.16 13.60 -24.10
CA ASP A 93 -5.96 14.71 -24.64
C ASP A 93 -6.02 15.91 -23.68
N ASN A 94 -5.82 15.66 -22.39
CA ASN A 94 -5.74 16.69 -21.36
C ASN A 94 -4.32 16.87 -20.78
N GLY A 95 -3.31 16.27 -21.43
CA GLY A 95 -1.91 16.36 -21.01
C GLY A 95 -1.58 15.60 -19.71
N SER A 96 -2.44 14.68 -19.26
CA SER A 96 -2.18 13.88 -18.07
C SER A 96 -1.07 12.87 -18.34
N MET A 97 -0.03 12.93 -17.50
CA MET A 97 1.05 11.95 -17.50
C MET A 97 0.59 10.59 -16.95
N SER A 98 1.37 9.55 -17.22
CA SER A 98 1.19 8.24 -16.59
C SER A 98 1.29 8.34 -15.07
N TYR A 99 0.54 7.49 -14.37
CA TYR A 99 0.48 7.49 -12.91
C TYR A 99 0.62 6.08 -12.35
N GLY A 100 1.22 5.99 -11.16
CA GLY A 100 1.40 4.73 -10.45
C GLY A 100 0.23 4.42 -9.51
N VAL A 101 -0.06 3.14 -9.32
CA VAL A 101 -0.93 2.64 -8.25
C VAL A 101 -0.18 1.52 -7.52
N TYR A 102 -0.20 1.59 -6.19
CA TYR A 102 0.42 0.62 -5.30
C TYR A 102 -0.55 -0.51 -4.98
N PHE A 103 -0.08 -1.75 -5.06
CA PHE A 103 -0.79 -2.97 -4.74
C PHE A 103 -0.01 -3.74 -3.69
N LEU A 104 -0.64 -4.09 -2.57
CA LEU A 104 -0.03 -4.99 -1.60
C LEU A 104 -0.06 -6.42 -2.14
N ARG A 105 1.11 -7.04 -2.32
CA ARG A 105 1.25 -8.42 -2.77
C ARG A 105 1.50 -9.37 -1.61
N SER A 106 2.22 -8.91 -0.60
CA SER A 106 2.35 -9.63 0.67
C SER A 106 0.98 -9.95 1.26
N LYS A 107 0.81 -11.18 1.74
CA LYS A 107 -0.28 -11.48 2.67
C LYS A 107 0.14 -10.98 4.05
N VAL A 108 -0.69 -10.14 4.64
CA VAL A 108 -0.42 -9.50 5.95
C VAL A 108 -1.49 -9.90 6.93
N THR A 109 -1.08 -10.51 8.04
CA THR A 109 -1.96 -10.89 9.15
C THR A 109 -1.61 -10.03 10.36
N LEU A 110 -2.63 -9.48 11.03
CA LEU A 110 -2.43 -8.77 12.29
C LEU A 110 -2.27 -9.79 13.40
N LEU A 111 -1.19 -9.69 14.16
CA LEU A 111 -0.95 -10.56 15.29
C LEU A 111 -1.53 -9.93 16.55
N ASP A 112 -2.26 -10.75 17.30
CA ASP A 112 -2.76 -10.33 18.59
C ASP A 112 -1.61 -10.36 19.62
N LYS A 113 -1.74 -9.64 20.75
CA LYS A 113 -0.63 -9.52 21.73
C LYS A 113 -0.10 -10.87 22.24
N ARG A 114 -0.90 -11.94 22.14
CA ARG A 114 -0.56 -13.30 22.58
C ARG A 114 0.31 -14.08 21.58
N GLU A 115 0.24 -13.75 20.29
CA GLU A 115 0.92 -14.50 19.20
C GLU A 115 2.36 -14.02 18.94
N VAL A 116 2.76 -12.95 19.62
CA VAL A 116 4.10 -12.36 19.52
C VAL A 116 5.08 -13.03 20.50
N ALA A 117 4.57 -13.69 21.54
CA ALA A 117 5.35 -14.32 22.61
C ALA A 117 5.65 -15.82 22.37
N ALA A 118 5.22 -16.37 21.24
CA ALA A 118 5.49 -17.73 20.78
C ALA A 118 6.37 -17.68 19.52
#